data_AF-A0A009LZG8-F1
#
_entry.id   AF-A0A009LZG8-F1
#
_cell.length_a   1.000
_cell.length_b   1.000
_cell.length_c   1.000
_cell.angle_alpha   90.00
_cell.angle_beta   90.00
_cell.angle_gamma   90.00
#
_symmetry.space_group_name_H-M   'P 1'
#
loop_
_entity.id
_entity.type
_entity.pdbx_description
1 polymer ?
#
loop_
_entity_poly.entity_id
_entity_poly.type
_entity_poly.pdbx_seq_one_letter_code
_entity_poly.pdbx_strand_id
1 'polypeptide(L)'
;MSCTFQLSKAPEHLLQALHEVIPNCELMVQQLPETPISLWLIPPVFPTDRLDDEVIRRIWNDTPYWIFCWASGLAMAQWLLAEPDHVKDKVVLDFGA
;
A
#
# COMPACT_ATOMS: atom_id res chain seq x y z
N MET A 1 -6.75 22.51 0.40
CA MET A 1 -8.06 21.90 0.07
C MET A 1 -7.84 20.41 -0.02
N SER A 2 -8.21 19.66 1.02
CA SER A 2 -8.07 18.20 1.02
C SER A 2 -9.19 17.63 0.15
N CYS A 3 -8.85 17.12 -1.03
CA CYS A 3 -9.80 16.41 -1.88
C CYS A 3 -9.91 14.99 -1.34
N THR A 4 -10.76 14.79 -0.33
CA THR A 4 -11.04 13.46 0.20
C THR A 4 -11.87 12.70 -0.83
N PHE A 5 -11.20 11.93 -1.69
CA PHE A 5 -11.89 10.93 -2.51
C PHE A 5 -12.59 9.97 -1.57
N GLN A 6 -13.92 9.99 -1.57
CA GLN A 6 -14.75 9.09 -0.77
C GLN A 6 -14.79 7.72 -1.46
N LEU A 7 -13.65 7.04 -1.45
CA LEU A 7 -13.48 5.64 -1.84
C LEU A 7 -14.18 4.79 -0.77
N SER A 8 -15.40 4.35 -1.07
CA SER A 8 -16.28 3.75 -0.06
C SER A 8 -15.92 2.31 0.32
N LYS A 9 -15.16 1.59 -0.52
CA LYS A 9 -14.70 0.21 -0.29
C LYS A 9 -13.40 -0.08 -1.04
N ALA A 10 -12.54 -0.90 -0.43
CA ALA A 10 -11.35 -1.41 -1.09
C ALA A 10 -11.72 -2.29 -2.30
N PRO A 11 -10.91 -2.29 -3.37
CA PRO A 11 -11.12 -3.18 -4.51
C PRO A 11 -11.17 -4.65 -4.06
N GLU A 12 -12.20 -5.36 -4.50
CA GLU A 12 -12.47 -6.74 -4.08
C GLU A 12 -11.30 -7.68 -4.35
N HIS A 13 -10.63 -7.55 -5.50
CA HIS A 13 -9.49 -8.40 -5.83
C HIS A 13 -8.28 -8.20 -4.90
N LEU A 14 -8.09 -6.99 -4.35
CA LEU A 14 -7.05 -6.74 -3.36
C LEU A 14 -7.41 -7.36 -2.01
N LEU A 15 -8.68 -7.27 -1.60
CA LEU A 15 -9.16 -7.92 -0.38
C LEU A 15 -9.04 -9.44 -0.49
N GLN A 16 -9.40 -10.03 -1.63
CA GLN A 16 -9.26 -11.46 -1.88
C GLN A 16 -7.80 -11.90 -1.80
N ALA A 17 -6.89 -11.21 -2.50
CA ALA A 17 -5.45 -11.50 -2.44
C ALA A 17 -4.89 -11.34 -1.01
N LEU A 18 -5.34 -10.34 -0.26
CA LEU A 18 -4.96 -10.18 1.15
C LEU A 18 -5.45 -11.35 2.00
N HIS A 19 -6.70 -11.79 1.83
CA HIS A 19 -7.32 -12.83 2.66
C HIS A 19 -6.77 -14.23 2.39
N GLU A 20 -6.15 -14.47 1.24
CA GLU A 20 -5.38 -15.69 0.98
C GLU A 20 -4.22 -15.85 1.98
N VAL A 21 -3.60 -14.73 2.37
CA VAL A 21 -2.45 -14.68 3.30
C VAL A 21 -2.88 -14.36 4.73
N ILE A 22 -3.65 -13.29 4.94
CA ILE A 22 -4.06 -12.73 6.24
C ILE A 22 -5.60 -12.66 6.29
N PRO A 23 -6.27 -13.71 6.79
CA PRO A 23 -7.72 -13.76 6.86
C PRO A 23 -8.31 -12.61 7.68
N ASN A 24 -9.47 -12.10 7.26
CA ASN A 24 -10.22 -11.04 7.96
C ASN A 24 -9.45 -9.72 8.16
N CYS A 25 -8.37 -9.49 7.41
CA CYS A 25 -7.68 -8.21 7.41
C CYS A 25 -8.42 -7.19 6.53
N GLU A 26 -8.34 -5.91 6.87
CA GLU A 26 -8.98 -4.84 6.12
C GLU A 26 -7.95 -3.95 5.44
N LEU A 27 -8.36 -3.24 4.40
CA LEU A 27 -7.58 -2.19 3.76
C LEU A 27 -8.28 -0.84 3.99
N MET A 28 -7.49 0.16 4.35
CA MET A 28 -7.94 1.53 4.57
C MET A 28 -7.27 2.47 3.58
N VAL A 29 -8.01 3.47 3.08
CA VAL A 29 -7.39 4.55 2.31
C VAL A 29 -6.53 5.38 3.25
N GLN A 30 -5.27 5.52 2.90
CA GLN A 30 -4.30 6.35 3.62
C GLN A 30 -3.67 7.31 2.63
N GLN A 31 -3.82 8.62 2.91
CA GLN A 31 -3.10 9.65 2.17
C GLN A 31 -1.63 9.63 2.61
N LEU A 32 -0.72 9.55 1.64
CA LEU A 32 0.70 9.54 1.91
C LEU A 32 1.19 10.94 2.32
N PRO A 33 2.06 11.05 3.36
CA PRO A 33 2.54 12.32 3.86
C PRO A 33 3.10 13.24 2.77
N GLU A 34 2.66 14.50 2.74
CA GLU A 34 3.19 15.53 1.83
C GLU A 34 3.04 15.19 0.33
N THR A 35 2.08 14.35 -0.02
CA THR A 35 1.74 14.04 -1.42
C THR A 35 0.23 14.10 -1.67
N PRO A 36 -0.21 14.24 -2.92
CA PRO A 36 -1.61 14.05 -3.31
C PRO A 36 -1.99 12.56 -3.46
N ILE A 37 -1.09 11.62 -3.15
CA ILE A 37 -1.27 10.19 -3.39
C ILE A 37 -2.00 9.56 -2.21
N SER A 38 -2.98 8.71 -2.52
CA SER A 38 -3.70 7.89 -1.54
C SER A 38 -3.62 6.43 -1.95
N LEU A 39 -3.31 5.55 -1.00
CA LEU A 39 -3.18 4.10 -1.21
C LEU A 39 -4.14 3.32 -0.30
N TRP A 40 -4.52 2.12 -0.74
CA TRP A 40 -5.20 1.13 0.11
C TRP A 40 -4.15 0.31 0.86
N LEU A 41 -4.01 0.53 2.15
CA LEU A 41 -3.00 -0.11 2.99
C LEU A 41 -3.66 -0.74 4.24
N ILE A 42 -3.01 -1.71 4.87
CA ILE A 42 -3.47 -2.21 6.17
C ILE A 42 -3.51 -1.10 7.23
N PRO A 43 -4.37 -1.20 8.25
CA PRO A 43 -4.39 -0.25 9.35
C PRO A 43 -3.00 -0.09 9.99
N PRO A 44 -2.58 1.14 10.36
CA PRO A 44 -1.26 1.39 10.96
C PRO A 44 -1.08 0.68 12.31
N VAL A 45 -2.18 0.35 12.97
CA VAL A 45 -2.22 -0.50 14.15
C VAL A 45 -2.88 -1.81 13.75
N PHE A 46 -2.06 -2.84 13.57
CA PHE A 46 -2.52 -4.18 13.25
C PHE A 46 -2.53 -5.04 14.54
N PRO A 47 -3.69 -5.54 14.97
CA PRO A 47 -3.78 -6.42 16.14
C PRO A 47 -3.15 -7.79 15.82
N THR A 48 -1.97 -8.05 16.38
CA THR A 48 -1.23 -9.31 16.19
C THR A 48 -1.68 -10.43 17.12
N ASP A 49 -2.55 -10.16 18.08
CA ASP A 49 -3.09 -11.09 19.06
C ASP A 49 -3.91 -12.24 18.43
N ARG A 50 -4.22 -12.14 17.13
CA ARG A 50 -5.02 -13.11 16.37
C ARG A 50 -4.27 -13.80 15.23
N LEU A 51 -2.95 -13.61 15.10
CA LEU A 51 -2.15 -14.32 14.10
C LEU A 51 -1.77 -15.70 14.64
N ASP A 52 -2.42 -16.75 14.14
CA ASP A 52 -2.00 -18.12 14.42
C ASP A 52 -0.76 -18.53 13.61
N ASP A 53 -0.16 -19.66 13.98
CA ASP A 53 1.07 -20.18 13.35
C ASP A 53 0.92 -20.42 11.85
N GLU A 54 -0.27 -20.77 11.39
CA GLU A 54 -0.54 -21.02 9.98
C GLU A 54 -0.52 -19.72 9.18
N VAL A 55 -1.19 -18.67 9.68
CA VAL A 55 -1.16 -17.34 9.09
C VAL A 55 0.25 -16.76 9.10
N ILE A 56 0.99 -16.91 10.21
CA ILE A 56 2.40 -16.48 10.28
C ILE A 56 3.20 -17.18 9.18
N ARG A 57 3.06 -18.50 9.02
CA ARG A 57 3.77 -19.25 7.98
C ARG A 57 3.40 -18.77 6.56
N ARG A 58 2.13 -18.45 6.31
CA ARG A 58 1.69 -17.88 5.03
C ARG A 58 2.34 -16.52 4.78
N ILE A 59 2.34 -15.63 5.77
CA ILE A 59 3.00 -14.31 5.68
C ILE A 59 4.48 -14.47 5.33
N TRP A 60 5.19 -15.43 5.94
CA TRP A 60 6.61 -15.68 5.64
C TRP A 60 6.85 -16.25 4.24
N ASN A 61 5.95 -17.11 3.74
CA ASN A 61 6.12 -17.76 2.44
C ASN A 61 5.66 -16.88 1.28
N ASP A 62 4.64 -16.05 1.50
CA ASP A 62 3.99 -15.23 0.49
C ASP A 62 3.67 -13.85 1.08
N THR A 63 4.73 -13.10 1.38
CA THR A 63 4.58 -11.79 2.00
C THR A 63 3.90 -10.82 1.03
N PRO A 64 2.75 -10.24 1.38
CA PRO A 64 2.03 -9.32 0.51
C PRO A 64 2.67 -7.92 0.61
N TYR A 65 3.82 -7.71 -0.02
CA TYR A 65 4.61 -6.47 0.09
C TYR A 65 3.88 -5.18 -0.33
N TRP A 66 2.77 -5.31 -1.03
CA TRP A 66 1.92 -4.23 -1.51
C TRP A 66 1.01 -3.63 -0.43
N ILE A 67 0.87 -4.28 0.74
CA ILE A 67 -0.11 -3.86 1.77
C ILE A 67 0.35 -2.65 2.61
N PHE A 68 1.58 -2.18 2.41
CA PHE A 68 2.19 -1.05 3.13
C PHE A 68 2.98 -0.15 2.18
N CYS A 69 3.06 1.15 2.54
CA CYS A 69 3.92 2.08 1.82
C CYS A 69 5.35 2.00 2.39
N TRP A 70 6.29 1.59 1.55
CA TRP A 70 7.71 1.59 1.90
C TRP A 70 8.25 3.01 1.98
N ALA A 71 9.11 3.27 2.99
CA ALA A 71 9.70 4.59 3.20
C ALA A 71 10.47 5.09 1.96
N SER A 72 11.17 4.21 1.25
CA SER A 72 11.86 4.55 0.00
C SER A 72 10.88 4.95 -1.11
N GLY A 73 9.74 4.26 -1.22
CA GLY A 73 8.67 4.60 -2.17
C GLY A 73 8.06 5.96 -1.87
N LEU A 74 7.82 6.28 -0.59
CA LEU A 74 7.35 7.60 -0.17
C LEU A 74 8.36 8.70 -0.51
N ALA A 75 9.64 8.51 -0.16
CA ALA A 75 10.70 9.47 -0.45
C ALA A 75 10.86 9.71 -1.96
N MET A 76 10.80 8.64 -2.76
CA MET A 76 10.84 8.71 -4.22
C MET A 76 9.64 9.48 -4.78
N ALA A 77 8.42 9.20 -4.29
CA ALA A 77 7.22 9.90 -4.72
C ALA A 77 7.28 11.40 -4.41
N GLN A 78 7.71 11.76 -3.19
CA GLN A 78 7.89 13.16 -2.78
C GLN A 78 8.92 13.86 -3.68
N TRP A 79 10.06 13.22 -3.96
CA TRP A 79 11.11 13.78 -4.79
C TRP A 79 10.67 13.99 -6.24
N LEU A 80 10.02 12.98 -6.86
CA LEU A 80 9.52 13.08 -8.23
C LEU A 80 8.41 14.11 -8.38
N LEU A 81 7.56 14.28 -7.36
CA LEU A 81 6.53 15.32 -7.35
C LEU A 81 7.13 16.72 -7.22
N ALA A 82 8.23 16.87 -6.48
CA ALA A 82 8.95 18.14 -6.34
C ALA A 82 9.77 18.49 -7.59
N GLU A 83 10.33 17.49 -8.27
CA GLU A 83 11.19 17.65 -9.46
C GLU A 83 10.68 16.79 -10.65
N PRO A 84 9.51 17.11 -11.23
CA PRO A 84 8.88 16.27 -12.25
C PRO A 84 9.69 16.14 -13.55
N ASP A 85 10.56 17.10 -13.85
CA ASP A 85 11.38 17.12 -15.08
C ASP A 85 12.38 15.95 -15.16
N HIS A 86 12.63 15.23 -14.04
CA HIS A 86 13.44 14.01 -14.07
C HIS A 86 12.79 12.87 -14.84
N VAL A 87 11.46 12.83 -14.92
CA VAL A 87 10.70 11.75 -15.59
C VAL A 87 9.76 12.24 -16.68
N LYS A 88 9.45 13.55 -16.71
CA LYS A 88 8.59 14.15 -17.72
C LYS A 88 9.13 13.91 -19.13
N ASP A 89 8.24 13.55 -20.05
CA ASP A 89 8.54 13.27 -21.46
C ASP A 89 9.55 12.13 -21.69
N LYS A 90 9.76 11.27 -20.68
CA LYS A 90 10.61 10.07 -20.75
C LYS A 90 9.78 8.80 -20.62
N VAL A 91 10.34 7.71 -21.14
CA VAL A 91 9.82 6.36 -20.89
C VAL A 91 10.34 5.89 -19.53
N VAL A 92 9.44 5.56 -18.62
CA VAL A 92 9.75 5.07 -17.27
C VAL A 92 9.50 3.56 -17.22
N LEU A 93 10.46 2.84 -16.64
CA LEU A 93 10.35 1.42 -16.34
C LEU A 93 10.48 1.24 -14.83
N ASP A 94 9.58 0.45 -14.25
CA ASP A 94 9.55 0.15 -12.82
C ASP A 94 9.91 -1.33 -12.58
N PHE A 95 10.59 -1.60 -11.47
CA PHE A 95 11.04 -2.93 -11.06
C PHE A 95 10.63 -3.20 -9.62
N GLY A 96 9.93 -4.31 -9.39
CA GLY A 96 9.48 -4.69 -8.05
C GLY A 96 8.21 -3.97 -7.59
N ALA A 97 7.37 -3.55 -8.54
CA ALA A 97 6.00 -3.09 -8.31
C ALA A 97 5.08 -4.21 -7.81
#